data_AF-A0A6G3MFW3-F1
#
_entry.id   AF-A0A6G3MFW3-F1
#
_cell.length_a   1.000
_cell.length_b   1.000
_cell.length_c   1.000
_cell.angle_alpha   90.00
_cell.angle_beta   90.00
_cell.angle_gamma   90.00
#
_symmetry.space_group_name_H-M   'P 1'
#
loop_
_entity.id
_entity.type
_entity.pdbx_description
1 polymer ?
#
loop_
_entity_poly.entity_id
_entity_poly.type
_entity_poly.pdbx_seq_one_letter_code
_entity_poly.pdbx_strand_id
1 'polypeptide(L)'
;MQHTFLPNDIYLTVGKIIDQSLRFKSSINSLCYSSKFNNKKRLLALILKTLSFKIILDKLINDIPIVINTYRISRGVLYAVIYEHAFGKGHRNKFWRQLLQPFDKKIKAYIKAYMSEHKFTTKRSISKKMIKNPRFIRINTQKVSINDAIQNFISMGYKLVEMSFLNYTDFLKTEKALGKDEFIIDPLFKNLLSFHQSTDFHACAMAKNGQIILQDKVFAYLL
;
A
#
# COMPACT_ATOMS: atom_id res chain seq x y z
N MET A 1 7.76 35.05 10.12
CA MET A 1 6.45 34.68 10.72
C MET A 1 6.46 33.18 10.99
N GLN A 2 6.43 32.78 12.26
CA GLN A 2 6.25 31.38 12.63
C GLN A 2 4.80 31.00 12.31
N HIS A 3 4.59 30.17 11.30
CA HIS A 3 3.26 29.62 11.04
C HIS A 3 2.94 28.61 12.14
N THR A 4 2.06 28.98 13.06
CA THR A 4 1.46 28.07 14.03
C THR A 4 0.57 27.10 13.27
N PHE A 5 1.09 25.90 13.01
CA PHE A 5 0.29 24.80 12.52
C PHE A 5 -0.82 24.49 13.53
N LEU A 6 -2.03 24.25 13.05
CA LEU A 6 -3.12 23.84 13.94
C LEU A 6 -2.70 22.57 14.69
N PRO A 7 -2.84 22.51 16.02
CA PRO A 7 -2.39 21.37 16.83
C PRO A 7 -3.09 20.05 16.47
N ASN A 8 -4.15 20.09 15.66
CA ASN A 8 -4.89 18.94 15.13
C ASN A 8 -4.90 18.87 13.59
N ASP A 9 -3.84 19.33 12.91
CA ASP A 9 -3.73 19.15 11.46
C ASP A 9 -3.55 17.67 11.11
N ILE A 10 -4.52 17.15 10.34
CA ILE A 10 -4.53 15.76 9.90
C ILE A 10 -3.31 15.42 9.05
N TYR A 11 -2.82 16.33 8.20
CA TYR A 11 -1.70 16.05 7.30
C TYR A 11 -0.38 15.93 8.06
N LEU A 12 -0.18 16.74 9.11
CA LEU A 12 0.98 16.61 9.99
C LEU A 12 0.98 15.28 10.73
N THR A 13 -0.20 14.86 11.21
CA THR A 13 -0.35 13.56 11.89
C THR A 13 -0.10 12.40 10.92
N VAL A 14 -0.69 12.44 9.73
CA VAL A 14 -0.45 11.45 8.67
C VAL A 14 1.03 11.38 8.30
N GLY A 15 1.66 12.53 8.07
CA GLY A 15 3.06 12.59 7.68
C GLY A 15 3.98 12.01 8.73
N LYS A 16 3.76 12.33 10.00
CA LYS A 16 4.50 11.74 11.12
C LYS A 16 4.37 10.21 11.14
N ILE A 17 3.16 9.69 10.99
CA ILE A 17 2.91 8.23 10.98
C ILE A 17 3.58 7.56 9.77
N ILE A 18 3.48 8.17 8.59
CA ILE A 18 4.12 7.65 7.37
C ILE A 18 5.64 7.64 7.54
N ASP A 19 6.24 8.74 7.99
CA ASP A 19 7.69 8.82 8.19
C ASP A 19 8.17 7.82 9.24
N GLN A 20 7.43 7.65 10.34
CA GLN A 20 7.74 6.66 11.37
C GLN A 20 7.59 5.22 10.86
N SER A 21 6.55 4.93 10.09
CA SER A 21 6.34 3.60 9.51
C SER A 21 7.45 3.25 8.52
N LEU A 22 7.89 4.21 7.70
CA LEU A 22 8.96 4.01 6.73
C LEU A 22 10.35 3.89 7.38
N ARG A 23 10.58 4.55 8.53
CA ARG A 23 11.88 4.51 9.24
C ARG A 23 12.02 3.35 10.22
N PHE A 24 10.99 3.08 11.03
CA PHE A 24 11.09 2.23 12.22
C PHE A 24 10.38 0.88 12.09
N LYS A 25 9.99 0.46 10.87
CA LYS A 25 9.25 -0.80 10.59
C LYS A 25 8.02 -1.06 11.49
N SER A 26 7.47 0.00 12.10
CA SER A 26 6.31 -0.09 12.99
C SER A 26 5.02 -0.12 12.17
N SER A 27 4.04 -0.91 12.62
CA SER A 27 2.78 -1.06 11.88
C SER A 27 1.95 0.22 11.90
N ILE A 28 1.40 0.60 10.74
CA ILE A 28 0.58 1.80 10.58
C ILE A 28 -0.61 1.79 11.54
N ASN A 29 -1.20 0.61 11.79
CA ASN A 29 -2.32 0.46 12.71
C ASN A 29 -1.90 0.84 14.14
N SER A 30 -0.78 0.32 14.65
CA SER A 30 -0.26 0.67 15.98
C SER A 30 0.02 2.17 16.12
N LEU A 31 0.64 2.78 15.10
CA LEU A 31 0.92 4.22 15.07
C LEU A 31 -0.35 5.08 14.95
N CYS A 32 -1.36 4.61 14.25
CA CYS A 32 -2.65 5.30 14.09
C CYS A 32 -3.42 5.31 15.41
N TYR A 33 -3.50 4.17 16.10
CA TYR A 33 -4.21 4.05 17.39
C TYR A 33 -3.51 4.83 18.50
N SER A 34 -2.17 4.87 18.52
CA SER A 34 -1.41 5.66 19.49
C SER A 34 -1.42 7.18 19.25
N SER A 35 -1.88 7.65 18.08
CA SER A 35 -1.97 9.09 17.81
C SER A 35 -3.04 9.80 18.66
N LYS A 36 -2.93 11.12 18.84
CA LYS A 36 -3.95 11.93 19.55
C LYS A 36 -5.14 12.36 18.68
N PHE A 37 -5.16 11.96 17.40
CA PHE A 37 -6.19 12.40 16.46
C PHE A 37 -7.51 11.63 16.66
N ASN A 38 -8.61 12.35 16.87
CA ASN A 38 -9.91 11.77 17.25
C ASN A 38 -10.48 10.83 16.17
N ASN A 39 -10.47 11.22 14.89
CA ASN A 39 -11.09 10.43 13.84
C ASN A 39 -10.11 9.42 13.22
N LYS A 40 -9.96 8.28 13.89
CA LYS A 40 -9.07 7.18 13.47
C LYS A 40 -9.40 6.61 12.09
N LYS A 41 -10.70 6.45 11.78
CA LYS A 41 -11.15 5.93 10.47
C LYS A 41 -10.70 6.84 9.33
N ARG A 42 -10.88 8.15 9.49
CA ARG A 42 -10.45 9.15 8.50
C ARG A 42 -8.92 9.19 8.37
N LEU A 43 -8.21 9.13 9.50
CA LEU A 43 -6.76 9.13 9.53
C LEU A 43 -6.19 7.92 8.77
N LEU A 44 -6.66 6.71 9.12
CA LEU A 44 -6.23 5.47 8.48
C LEU A 44 -6.56 5.47 6.98
N ALA A 45 -7.76 5.89 6.60
CA ALA A 45 -8.16 5.97 5.20
C ALA A 45 -7.23 6.90 4.39
N LEU A 46 -6.85 8.05 4.94
CA LEU A 46 -5.93 8.98 4.28
C LEU A 46 -4.51 8.42 4.19
N ILE A 47 -4.02 7.74 5.23
CA ILE A 47 -2.69 7.07 5.21
C ILE A 47 -2.65 6.01 4.12
N LEU A 48 -3.62 5.07 4.12
CA LEU A 48 -3.67 3.97 3.15
C LEU A 48 -3.76 4.50 1.72
N LYS A 49 -4.61 5.50 1.49
CA LYS A 49 -4.72 6.17 0.20
C LYS A 49 -3.41 6.81 -0.21
N THR A 50 -2.78 7.59 0.66
CA THR A 50 -1.50 8.26 0.36
C THR A 50 -0.42 7.24 -0.01
N LEU A 51 -0.29 6.15 0.76
CA LEU A 51 0.68 5.10 0.50
C LEU A 51 0.39 4.33 -0.79
N SER A 52 -0.88 4.12 -1.13
CA SER A 52 -1.25 3.48 -2.40
C SER A 52 -0.83 4.28 -3.63
N PHE A 53 -0.48 5.56 -3.49
CA PHE A 53 0.07 6.41 -4.56
C PHE A 53 1.54 6.79 -4.34
N LYS A 54 2.22 6.22 -3.33
CA LYS A 54 3.58 6.63 -2.93
C LYS A 54 4.56 6.71 -4.10
N ILE A 55 4.60 5.70 -4.97
CA ILE A 55 5.57 5.67 -6.10
C ILE A 55 5.41 6.90 -7.00
N ILE A 56 4.17 7.29 -7.31
CA ILE A 56 3.88 8.43 -8.18
C ILE A 56 4.19 9.74 -7.45
N LEU A 57 3.79 9.84 -6.19
CA LEU A 57 4.03 11.01 -5.36
C LEU A 57 5.53 11.24 -5.14
N ASP A 58 6.31 10.17 -5.02
CA ASP A 58 7.76 10.23 -4.82
C ASP A 58 8.48 10.76 -6.05
N LYS A 59 8.11 10.25 -7.24
CA LYS A 59 8.63 10.79 -8.51
C LYS A 59 8.23 12.26 -8.68
N LEU A 60 6.96 12.60 -8.46
CA LEU A 60 6.47 13.97 -8.57
C LEU A 60 7.21 14.94 -7.62
N ILE A 61 7.46 14.54 -6.37
CA ILE A 61 8.20 15.36 -5.39
C ILE A 61 9.67 15.54 -5.81
N ASN A 62 10.27 14.56 -6.48
CA ASN A 62 11.64 14.68 -6.98
C ASN A 62 11.72 15.54 -8.24
N ASP A 63 10.73 15.42 -9.14
CA ASP A 63 10.70 16.12 -10.44
C ASP A 63 10.24 17.59 -10.31
N ILE A 64 9.37 17.88 -9.33
CA ILE A 64 8.90 19.23 -9.05
C ILE A 64 9.66 19.74 -7.82
N PRO A 65 10.54 20.75 -7.95
CA PRO A 65 11.24 21.36 -6.82
C PRO A 65 10.25 22.22 -6.03
N ILE A 66 9.34 21.56 -5.31
CA ILE A 66 8.44 22.21 -4.37
C ILE A 66 9.34 22.75 -3.26
N VAL A 67 9.21 24.05 -2.98
CA VAL A 67 10.06 24.73 -2.01
C VAL A 67 9.65 24.28 -0.59
N ILE A 68 10.26 23.19 -0.14
CA ILE A 68 9.95 22.49 1.12
C ILE A 68 10.90 22.94 2.24
N ASN A 69 12.13 23.29 1.87
CA ASN A 69 13.20 23.64 2.82
C ASN A 69 12.86 24.89 3.66
N THR A 70 12.08 25.82 3.14
CA THR A 70 11.69 27.04 3.85
C THR A 70 10.75 26.78 5.04
N TYR A 71 10.00 25.67 5.01
CA TYR A 71 8.95 25.38 5.99
C TYR A 71 9.22 24.11 6.84
N ARG A 72 10.37 23.45 6.67
CA ARG A 72 10.74 22.20 7.38
C ARG A 72 9.64 21.13 7.34
N ILE A 73 8.95 21.00 6.21
CA ILE A 73 7.87 20.03 6.02
C ILE A 73 8.50 18.66 5.70
N SER A 74 8.06 17.60 6.37
CA SER A 74 8.58 16.25 6.12
C SER A 74 8.01 15.63 4.83
N ARG A 75 8.73 14.65 4.26
CA ARG A 75 8.28 13.94 3.04
C ARG A 75 6.93 13.25 3.23
N GLY A 76 6.68 12.64 4.39
CA GLY A 76 5.38 12.05 4.72
C GLY A 76 4.23 13.06 4.64
N VAL A 77 4.43 14.28 5.11
CA VAL A 77 3.40 15.34 5.04
C VAL A 77 3.15 15.73 3.59
N LEU A 78 4.20 15.88 2.78
CA LEU A 78 4.07 16.21 1.36
C LEU A 78 3.30 15.16 0.59
N TYR A 79 3.55 13.88 0.85
CA TYR A 79 2.76 12.82 0.22
C TYR A 79 1.28 13.00 0.50
N ALA A 80 0.90 13.25 1.75
CA ALA A 80 -0.51 13.39 2.14
C ALA A 80 -1.17 14.65 1.54
N VAL A 81 -0.43 15.76 1.53
CA VAL A 81 -0.91 17.04 1.00
C VAL A 81 -1.05 16.97 -0.52
N ILE A 82 -0.03 16.51 -1.23
CA ILE A 82 -0.09 16.38 -2.69
C ILE A 82 -1.17 15.37 -3.09
N TYR A 83 -1.30 14.26 -2.37
CA TYR A 83 -2.38 13.29 -2.60
C TYR A 83 -3.76 13.95 -2.53
N GLU A 84 -4.05 14.69 -1.45
CA GLU A 84 -5.36 15.32 -1.27
C GLU A 84 -5.63 16.43 -2.30
N HIS A 85 -4.59 17.13 -2.75
CA HIS A 85 -4.67 18.14 -3.81
C HIS A 85 -4.95 17.53 -5.18
N ALA A 86 -4.25 16.43 -5.51
CA ALA A 86 -4.26 15.81 -6.82
C ALA A 86 -5.46 14.86 -7.05
N PHE A 87 -5.82 14.11 -6.00
CA PHE A 87 -6.77 12.99 -6.05
C PHE A 87 -7.92 13.14 -5.06
N GLY A 88 -7.78 14.00 -4.05
CA GLY A 88 -8.79 14.24 -3.02
C GLY A 88 -9.81 15.31 -3.38
N LYS A 89 -10.51 15.81 -2.36
CA LYS A 89 -11.52 16.89 -2.51
C LYS A 89 -10.92 18.29 -2.31
N GLY A 90 -9.59 18.39 -2.25
CA GLY A 90 -8.86 19.61 -1.91
C GLY A 90 -8.73 19.87 -0.40
N HIS A 91 -7.99 20.91 -0.05
CA HIS A 91 -7.64 21.20 1.34
C HIS A 91 -8.65 22.14 2.02
N ARG A 92 -9.01 21.80 3.26
CA ARG A 92 -9.77 22.70 4.14
C ARG A 92 -8.89 23.84 4.65
N ASN A 93 -7.64 23.53 5.00
CA ASN A 93 -6.69 24.52 5.48
C ASN A 93 -6.20 25.41 4.31
N LYS A 94 -6.29 26.74 4.48
CA LYS A 94 -5.86 27.73 3.47
C LYS A 94 -4.35 27.66 3.19
N PHE A 95 -3.55 27.34 4.21
CA PHE A 95 -2.09 27.21 4.08
C PHE A 95 -1.70 26.19 3.00
N TRP A 96 -2.23 24.97 3.08
CA TRP A 96 -1.91 23.90 2.13
C TRP A 96 -2.38 24.22 0.70
N ARG A 97 -3.50 24.94 0.55
CA ARG A 97 -3.94 25.43 -0.77
C ARG A 97 -2.95 26.42 -1.36
N GLN A 98 -2.56 27.43 -0.58
CA GLN A 98 -1.65 28.48 -1.04
C GLN A 98 -0.24 27.92 -1.33
N LEU A 99 0.21 26.94 -0.55
CA LEU A 99 1.49 26.28 -0.77
C LEU A 99 1.54 25.55 -2.13
N LEU A 100 0.46 24.86 -2.52
CA LEU A 100 0.41 24.07 -3.75
C LEU A 100 -0.14 24.82 -4.96
N GLN A 101 -0.80 25.97 -4.78
CA GLN A 101 -1.40 26.75 -5.86
C GLN A 101 -0.41 27.08 -7.01
N PRO A 102 0.85 27.49 -6.76
CA PRO A 102 1.80 27.76 -7.83
C PRO A 102 2.17 26.52 -8.66
N PHE A 103 2.05 25.33 -8.06
CA PHE A 103 2.44 24.05 -8.66
C PHE A 103 1.25 23.30 -9.27
N ASP A 104 0.01 23.79 -9.11
CA ASP A 104 -1.21 23.08 -9.49
C ASP A 104 -1.22 22.65 -10.97
N LYS A 105 -0.82 23.54 -11.88
CA LYS A 105 -0.71 23.23 -13.31
C LYS A 105 0.31 22.13 -13.59
N LYS A 106 1.49 22.17 -12.95
CA LYS A 106 2.55 21.17 -13.11
C LYS A 106 2.13 19.81 -12.56
N ILE A 107 1.53 19.78 -11.36
CA ILE A 107 1.01 18.56 -10.73
C ILE A 107 -0.05 17.90 -11.62
N LYS A 108 -1.00 18.67 -12.15
CA LYS A 108 -2.05 18.17 -13.05
C LYS A 108 -1.47 17.63 -14.36
N ALA A 109 -0.52 18.34 -14.96
CA ALA A 109 0.16 17.91 -16.18
C ALA A 109 0.93 16.60 -15.97
N TYR A 110 1.66 16.49 -14.86
CA TYR A 110 2.40 15.28 -14.50
C TYR A 110 1.49 14.06 -14.38
N ILE A 111 0.37 14.20 -13.65
CA ILE A 111 -0.59 13.09 -13.48
C ILE A 111 -1.23 12.71 -14.81
N LYS A 112 -1.55 13.68 -15.67
CA LYS A 112 -2.11 13.41 -16.99
C LYS A 112 -1.12 12.64 -17.88
N ALA A 113 0.15 13.04 -17.88
CA ALA A 113 1.21 12.33 -18.60
C ALA A 113 1.37 10.89 -18.08
N TYR A 114 1.46 10.71 -16.77
CA TYR A 114 1.54 9.40 -16.12
C TYR A 114 0.34 8.50 -16.44
N MET A 115 -0.87 9.08 -16.49
CA MET A 115 -2.08 8.35 -16.88
C MET A 115 -2.05 7.90 -18.33
N SER A 116 -1.58 8.75 -19.24
CA SER A 116 -1.47 8.45 -20.67
C SER A 116 -0.44 7.34 -20.93
N GLU A 117 0.74 7.47 -20.35
CA GLU A 117 1.84 6.49 -20.49
C GLU A 117 1.42 5.09 -20.06
N HIS A 118 0.67 4.99 -18.96
CA HIS A 118 0.24 3.70 -18.40
C HIS A 118 -1.19 3.29 -18.81
N LYS A 119 -1.80 3.97 -19.80
CA LYS A 119 -3.13 3.68 -20.34
C LYS A 119 -4.24 3.63 -19.27
N PHE A 120 -4.16 4.52 -18.28
CA PHE A 120 -5.18 4.61 -17.23
C PHE A 120 -6.37 5.46 -17.67
N THR A 121 -7.56 4.86 -17.66
CA THR A 121 -8.82 5.56 -17.98
C THR A 121 -9.32 6.46 -16.85
N THR A 122 -9.02 6.13 -15.60
CA THR A 122 -9.44 6.93 -14.44
C THR A 122 -8.34 7.02 -13.39
N LYS A 123 -8.35 8.09 -12.59
CA LYS A 123 -7.49 8.25 -11.40
C LYS A 123 -7.65 7.10 -10.40
N ARG A 124 -8.83 6.47 -10.33
CA ARG A 124 -9.10 5.32 -9.46
C ARG A 124 -8.42 4.03 -9.97
N SER A 125 -8.24 3.90 -11.29
CA SER A 125 -7.51 2.77 -11.91
C SER A 125 -6.04 2.73 -11.50
N ILE A 126 -5.44 3.89 -11.18
CA ILE A 126 -4.07 4.00 -10.68
C ILE A 126 -3.94 3.27 -9.33
N SER A 127 -4.83 3.56 -8.37
CA SER A 127 -4.83 2.87 -7.06
C SER A 127 -5.03 1.36 -7.21
N LYS A 128 -5.92 0.92 -8.10
CA LYS A 128 -6.17 -0.51 -8.36
C LYS A 128 -4.97 -1.23 -8.95
N LYS A 129 -4.12 -0.56 -9.76
CA LYS A 129 -2.86 -1.15 -10.26
C LYS A 129 -1.78 -1.20 -9.18
N MET A 130 -1.73 -0.20 -8.30
CA MET A 130 -0.75 -0.14 -7.21
C MET A 130 -1.10 -1.04 -6.02
N ILE A 131 -2.37 -1.44 -5.89
CA ILE A 131 -2.86 -2.44 -4.92
C ILE A 131 -2.77 -3.89 -5.50
N LYS A 132 -2.14 -4.09 -6.67
CA LYS A 132 -1.85 -5.41 -7.26
C LYS A 132 -0.78 -6.21 -6.52
N ASN A 133 -0.69 -6.06 -5.21
CA ASN A 133 0.12 -6.99 -4.45
C ASN A 133 -0.67 -8.30 -4.31
N PRO A 134 -0.02 -9.43 -4.61
CA PRO A 134 -0.57 -10.75 -4.29
C PRO A 134 -1.03 -10.81 -2.83
N ARG A 135 -2.02 -11.64 -2.55
CA ARG A 135 -2.41 -11.93 -1.17
C ARG A 135 -1.57 -13.07 -0.65
N PHE A 136 -0.89 -12.84 0.46
CA PHE A 136 -0.05 -13.86 1.07
C PHE A 136 -0.80 -14.56 2.19
N ILE A 137 -0.73 -15.88 2.17
CA ILE A 137 -1.29 -16.75 3.16
C ILE A 137 -0.16 -17.58 3.75
N ARG A 138 0.03 -17.49 5.06
CA ARG A 138 0.89 -18.40 5.78
C ARG A 138 0.08 -19.60 6.26
N ILE A 139 0.56 -20.80 5.96
CA ILE A 139 0.03 -22.05 6.48
C ILE A 139 0.50 -22.22 7.92
N ASN A 140 -0.45 -22.53 8.81
CA ASN A 140 -0.15 -22.89 10.18
C ASN A 140 0.16 -24.38 10.27
N THR A 141 1.44 -24.71 10.20
CA THR A 141 1.94 -26.10 10.21
C THR A 141 1.66 -26.85 11.51
N GLN A 142 1.26 -26.16 12.59
CA GLN A 142 0.80 -26.80 13.82
C GLN A 142 -0.63 -27.35 13.73
N LYS A 143 -1.41 -26.91 12.73
CA LYS A 143 -2.83 -27.28 12.57
C LYS A 143 -3.12 -28.05 11.28
N VAL A 144 -2.31 -27.86 10.25
CA VAL A 144 -2.47 -28.53 8.97
C VAL A 144 -1.10 -28.67 8.30
N SER A 145 -0.85 -29.80 7.64
CA SER A 145 0.38 -29.93 6.87
C SER A 145 0.34 -29.02 5.63
N ILE A 146 1.50 -28.69 5.08
CA ILE A 146 1.57 -27.86 3.87
C ILE A 146 0.88 -28.57 2.70
N ASN A 147 1.10 -29.88 2.56
CA ASN A 147 0.51 -30.69 1.51
C ASN A 147 -1.02 -30.74 1.62
N ASP A 148 -1.55 -30.96 2.82
CA ASP A 148 -2.99 -30.99 3.03
C ASP A 148 -3.62 -29.62 2.77
N ALA A 149 -2.95 -28.54 3.16
CA ALA A 149 -3.42 -27.19 2.85
C ALA A 149 -3.45 -26.92 1.34
N ILE A 150 -2.42 -27.34 0.60
CA ILE A 150 -2.37 -27.25 -0.87
C ILE A 150 -3.51 -28.05 -1.49
N GLN A 151 -3.71 -29.30 -1.06
CA GLN A 151 -4.80 -30.14 -1.57
C GLN A 151 -6.18 -29.56 -1.27
N ASN A 152 -6.36 -28.93 -0.10
CA ASN A 152 -7.58 -28.20 0.23
C ASN A 152 -7.82 -27.01 -0.70
N PHE A 153 -6.77 -26.25 -1.07
CA PHE A 153 -6.94 -25.17 -2.05
C PHE A 153 -7.26 -25.71 -3.45
N ILE A 154 -6.65 -26.83 -3.84
CA ILE A 154 -6.94 -27.48 -5.12
C ILE A 154 -8.40 -27.98 -5.15
N SER A 155 -8.89 -28.60 -4.07
CA SER A 155 -10.28 -29.05 -3.97
C SER A 155 -11.30 -27.92 -3.93
N MET A 156 -10.89 -26.72 -3.50
CA MET A 156 -11.68 -25.48 -3.61
C MET A 156 -11.68 -24.87 -5.02
N GLY A 157 -10.98 -25.47 -5.99
CA GLY A 157 -10.94 -25.03 -7.38
C GLY A 157 -9.75 -24.14 -7.74
N TYR A 158 -8.80 -23.93 -6.82
CA TYR A 158 -7.57 -23.22 -7.15
C TYR A 158 -6.55 -24.12 -7.87
N LYS A 159 -5.68 -23.53 -8.66
CA LYS A 159 -4.62 -24.20 -9.42
C LYS A 159 -3.26 -23.79 -8.88
N LEU A 160 -2.45 -24.77 -8.53
CA LEU A 160 -1.06 -24.55 -8.18
C LEU A 160 -0.26 -24.27 -9.46
N VAL A 161 0.40 -23.12 -9.52
CA VAL A 161 1.32 -22.76 -10.61
C VAL A 161 2.68 -23.36 -10.30
N GLU A 162 2.99 -24.48 -10.96
CA GLU A 162 4.31 -25.11 -10.90
C GLU A 162 5.22 -24.48 -11.97
N MET A 163 6.31 -23.84 -11.55
CA MET A 163 7.32 -23.30 -12.46
C MET A 163 8.72 -23.50 -11.89
N SER A 164 9.65 -23.88 -12.76
CA SER A 164 11.08 -23.79 -12.48
C SER A 164 11.53 -22.34 -12.65
N PHE A 165 12.01 -21.73 -11.56
CA PHE A 165 12.52 -20.37 -11.60
C PHE A 165 14.05 -20.41 -11.74
N LEU A 166 14.57 -19.78 -12.80
CA LEU A 166 16.02 -19.59 -12.94
C LEU A 166 16.58 -18.63 -11.89
N ASN A 167 15.75 -17.69 -11.40
CA ASN A 167 16.09 -16.74 -10.35
C ASN A 167 14.83 -16.21 -9.63
N TYR A 168 15.02 -15.57 -8.47
CA TYR A 168 13.93 -15.02 -7.66
C TYR A 168 13.14 -13.90 -8.37
N THR A 169 13.75 -13.19 -9.32
CA THR A 169 13.04 -12.12 -10.06
C THR A 169 11.97 -12.66 -11.00
N ASP A 170 12.20 -13.84 -11.58
CA ASP A 170 11.21 -14.52 -12.42
C ASP A 170 10.04 -15.04 -11.58
N PHE A 171 10.32 -15.53 -10.37
CA PHE A 171 9.27 -15.83 -9.38
C PHE A 171 8.40 -14.60 -9.08
N LEU A 172 9.01 -13.44 -8.78
CA LEU A 172 8.24 -12.22 -8.51
C LEU A 172 7.42 -11.71 -9.70
N LYS A 173 7.84 -11.99 -10.95
CA LYS A 173 7.04 -11.68 -12.14
C LYS A 173 5.81 -12.59 -12.21
N THR A 174 5.99 -13.90 -12.06
CA THR A 174 4.90 -14.88 -12.05
C THR A 174 3.93 -14.61 -10.91
N GLU A 175 4.43 -14.35 -9.72
CA GLU A 175 3.64 -14.02 -8.53
C GLU A 175 2.71 -12.81 -8.76
N LYS A 176 3.19 -11.79 -9.47
CA LYS A 176 2.40 -10.60 -9.83
C LYS A 176 1.39 -10.86 -10.97
N ALA A 177 1.59 -11.93 -11.73
CA ALA A 177 0.80 -12.27 -12.91
C ALA A 177 -0.24 -13.39 -12.65
N LEU A 178 -0.33 -13.92 -11.42
CA LEU A 178 -1.28 -14.97 -11.05
C LEU A 178 -2.72 -14.64 -11.48
N GLY A 179 -3.38 -15.63 -12.09
CA GLY A 179 -4.81 -15.63 -12.35
C GLY A 179 -5.64 -15.69 -11.06
N LYS A 180 -6.94 -15.39 -11.16
CA LYS A 180 -7.85 -15.34 -10.00
C LYS A 180 -7.92 -16.66 -9.22
N ASP A 181 -7.83 -17.76 -9.94
CA ASP A 181 -7.96 -19.12 -9.41
C ASP A 181 -6.58 -19.79 -9.34
N GLU A 182 -5.51 -19.02 -9.33
CA GLU A 182 -4.14 -19.52 -9.28
C GLU A 182 -3.45 -19.12 -7.98
N PHE A 183 -2.55 -19.98 -7.53
CA PHE A 183 -1.66 -19.70 -6.42
C PHE A 183 -0.29 -20.33 -6.65
N ILE A 184 0.69 -19.81 -5.92
CA ILE A 184 2.06 -20.30 -5.97
C ILE A 184 2.67 -20.34 -4.57
N ILE A 185 3.61 -21.24 -4.36
CA ILE A 185 4.37 -21.36 -3.11
C ILE A 185 5.60 -20.46 -3.21
N ASP A 186 5.89 -19.66 -2.17
CA ASP A 186 7.12 -18.89 -2.13
C ASP A 186 8.34 -19.84 -2.03
N PRO A 187 9.35 -19.71 -2.89
CA PRO A 187 10.49 -20.63 -2.92
C PRO A 187 11.41 -20.48 -1.70
N LEU A 188 11.38 -19.32 -1.04
CA LEU A 188 12.16 -19.07 0.18
C LEU A 188 11.36 -19.51 1.43
N PHE A 189 10.03 -19.40 1.40
CA PHE A 189 9.16 -19.73 2.52
C PHE A 189 8.12 -20.79 2.11
N LYS A 190 8.44 -22.07 2.33
CA LYS A 190 7.60 -23.21 1.90
C LYS A 190 6.18 -23.22 2.48
N ASN A 191 5.95 -22.53 3.60
CA ASN A 191 4.63 -22.39 4.22
C ASN A 191 3.91 -21.09 3.82
N LEU A 192 4.44 -20.31 2.89
CA LEU A 192 3.85 -19.07 2.40
C LEU A 192 3.33 -19.28 0.98
N LEU A 193 2.04 -19.01 0.79
CA LEU A 193 1.35 -19.10 -0.49
C LEU A 193 0.97 -17.69 -0.96
N SER A 194 1.12 -17.44 -2.25
CA SER A 194 0.75 -16.20 -2.92
C SER A 194 -0.46 -16.45 -3.82
N PHE A 195 -1.51 -15.65 -3.65
CA PHE A 195 -2.75 -15.68 -4.43
C PHE A 195 -2.97 -14.36 -5.16
N HIS A 196 -3.87 -14.36 -6.14
CA HIS A 196 -4.29 -13.12 -6.78
C HIS A 196 -4.91 -12.13 -5.76
N GLN A 197 -4.70 -10.83 -6.00
CA GLN A 197 -5.13 -9.73 -5.12
C GLN A 197 -6.64 -9.72 -4.77
N SER A 198 -7.49 -10.28 -5.64
CA SER A 198 -8.95 -10.26 -5.45
C SER A 198 -9.49 -11.42 -4.64
N THR A 199 -8.65 -12.38 -4.26
CA THR A 199 -9.08 -13.60 -3.59
C THR A 199 -9.46 -13.27 -2.13
N ASP A 200 -10.63 -13.74 -1.68
CA ASP A 200 -11.12 -13.48 -0.33
C ASP A 200 -11.18 -14.77 0.48
N PHE A 201 -10.47 -14.79 1.61
CA PHE A 201 -10.41 -15.93 2.52
C PHE A 201 -11.02 -15.62 3.89
N HIS A 202 -11.59 -14.44 4.12
CA HIS A 202 -12.16 -14.08 5.42
C HIS A 202 -13.32 -14.99 5.83
N ALA A 203 -14.08 -15.50 4.87
CA ALA A 203 -15.18 -16.42 5.12
C ALA A 203 -14.78 -17.91 5.06
N CYS A 204 -13.56 -18.23 4.60
CA CYS A 204 -13.11 -19.61 4.37
C CYS A 204 -12.95 -20.36 5.70
N ALA A 205 -13.37 -21.63 5.73
CA ALA A 205 -13.29 -22.49 6.91
C ALA A 205 -11.87 -22.62 7.45
N MET A 206 -10.86 -22.71 6.57
CA MET A 206 -9.45 -22.80 6.96
C MET A 206 -8.99 -21.56 7.75
N ALA A 207 -9.47 -20.37 7.38
CA ALA A 207 -9.14 -19.13 8.08
C ALA A 207 -9.82 -19.09 9.46
N LYS A 208 -11.10 -19.46 9.53
CA LYS A 208 -11.85 -19.54 10.79
C LYS A 208 -11.26 -20.54 11.78
N ASN A 209 -10.78 -21.68 11.27
CA ASN A 209 -10.15 -22.73 12.07
C ASN A 209 -8.68 -22.40 12.42
N GLY A 210 -8.13 -21.28 11.92
CA GLY A 210 -6.76 -20.84 12.14
C GLY A 210 -5.70 -21.72 11.46
N GLN A 211 -6.10 -22.51 10.46
CA GLN A 211 -5.19 -23.30 9.62
C GLN A 211 -4.39 -22.42 8.66
N ILE A 212 -4.96 -21.26 8.28
CA ILE A 212 -4.30 -20.27 7.43
C ILE A 212 -4.38 -18.88 8.06
N ILE A 213 -3.37 -18.06 7.79
CA ILE A 213 -3.25 -16.70 8.30
C ILE A 213 -2.95 -15.76 7.12
N LEU A 214 -3.78 -14.72 6.94
CA LEU A 214 -3.47 -13.65 6.00
C LEU A 214 -2.34 -12.79 6.56
N GLN A 215 -1.28 -12.60 5.78
CA GLN A 215 -0.08 -11.90 6.20
C GLN A 215 0.43 -10.99 5.07
N ASP A 216 1.16 -9.92 5.39
CA ASP A 216 1.95 -9.21 4.37
C ASP A 216 3.28 -9.94 4.15
N LYS A 217 3.74 -10.02 2.89
CA LYS A 217 5.02 -10.66 2.54
C LYS A 217 6.21 -10.13 3.34
N VAL A 218 6.23 -8.83 3.61
CA VAL A 218 7.34 -8.17 4.33
C VAL A 218 7.55 -8.75 5.73
N PHE A 219 6.48 -9.20 6.40
CA PHE A 219 6.60 -9.84 7.71
C PHE A 219 7.10 -11.28 7.63
N ALA A 220 7.02 -11.95 6.48
CA ALA A 220 7.58 -13.28 6.31
C ALA A 220 9.12 -13.25 6.29
N TYR A 221 9.74 -12.18 5.77
CA TYR A 221 11.21 -12.01 5.76
C TYR A 221 11.83 -11.60 7.11
N LEU A 222 11.02 -11.34 8.13
CA LEU A 222 11.47 -10.85 9.45
C LEU A 222 11.47 -11.94 10.53
N LEU A 223 11.14 -13.17 10.16
CA LEU A 223 11.15 -14.37 10.99
C LEU A 223 12.06 -15.42 10.35
#